data_AF-A0AAW2RZW9-F1
#
_entry.id   AF-A0AAW2RZW9-F1
#
_cell.length_a   1.000
_cell.length_b   1.000
_cell.length_c   1.000
_cell.angle_alpha   90.00
_cell.angle_beta   90.00
_cell.angle_gamma   90.00
#
_symmetry.space_group_name_H-M   'P 1'
#
loop_
_entity.id
_entity.type
_entity.pdbx_description
1 polymer ?
#
loop_
_entity_poly.entity_id
_entity_poly.type
_entity_poly.pdbx_seq_one_letter_code
_entity_poly.pdbx_strand_id
1 'polypeptide(L)'
;MYMDRTFIPSTHKTTVYELGLNLWRDHVIRSSKIQQRLLNILLDLIHKERTGEVINRGLMRNIIKMLTDLGPSVYQEDFEKPFLEVSADFYRAESQEFIECSDCVRIT
;
A
#
# COMPACT_ATOMS: atom_id res chain seq x y z
N MET A 1 2.55 -29.74 10.33
CA MET A 1 2.44 -29.80 11.81
C MET A 1 3.33 -30.86 12.50
N TYR A 2 4.13 -31.68 11.80
CA TYR A 2 5.32 -32.35 12.39
C TYR A 2 6.58 -31.52 12.11
N MET A 3 6.83 -31.19 10.83
CA MET A 3 7.93 -30.30 10.38
C MET A 3 8.12 -29.02 11.23
N ASP A 4 7.08 -28.20 11.40
CA ASP A 4 7.15 -26.97 12.22
C ASP A 4 7.37 -27.23 13.72
N ARG A 5 6.93 -28.39 14.24
CA ARG A 5 6.93 -28.66 15.69
C ARG A 5 8.16 -29.41 16.18
N THR A 6 8.82 -30.20 15.33
CA THR A 6 9.96 -31.05 15.73
C THR A 6 11.24 -30.83 14.90
N PHE A 7 11.12 -30.54 13.60
CA PHE A 7 12.27 -30.43 12.70
C PHE A 7 12.85 -29.00 12.65
N ILE A 8 11.99 -27.98 12.65
CA ILE A 8 12.41 -26.58 12.58
C ILE A 8 13.15 -26.09 13.85
N PRO A 9 12.70 -26.41 15.09
CA PRO A 9 13.42 -26.01 16.29
C PRO A 9 14.83 -26.61 16.41
N SER A 10 15.06 -27.78 15.80
CA SER A 10 16.36 -28.46 15.82
C SER A 10 17.31 -28.02 14.71
N THR A 11 16.83 -27.32 13.69
CA THR A 11 17.64 -26.89 12.53
C THR A 11 17.67 -25.38 12.28
N HIS A 12 16.99 -24.56 13.10
CA HIS A 12 16.91 -23.09 12.94
C HIS A 12 16.49 -22.64 11.53
N LYS A 13 15.60 -23.39 10.87
CA LYS A 13 15.10 -23.07 9.52
C LYS A 13 13.82 -22.24 9.57
N THR A 14 13.55 -21.50 8.50
CA THR A 14 12.31 -20.74 8.31
C THR A 14 11.08 -21.66 8.41
N THR A 15 10.03 -21.20 9.09
CA THR A 15 8.80 -21.97 9.23
C THR A 15 8.11 -22.15 7.87
N VAL A 16 7.26 -23.18 7.75
CA VAL A 16 6.51 -23.41 6.49
C VAL A 16 5.62 -22.20 6.16
N TYR A 17 5.06 -21.54 7.17
CA TYR A 17 4.24 -20.35 7.00
C TYR A 17 5.05 -19.17 6.46
N GLU A 18 6.18 -18.83 7.09
CA GLU A 18 7.06 -17.75 6.64
C GLU A 18 7.65 -18.04 5.25
N LEU A 19 7.97 -19.30 4.95
CA LEU A 19 8.42 -19.71 3.62
C LEU A 19 7.33 -19.44 2.58
N GLY A 20 6.08 -19.76 2.87
CA GLY A 20 4.93 -19.46 2.02
C GLY A 20 4.78 -17.96 1.75
N LEU A 21 4.90 -17.13 2.79
CA LEU A 21 4.85 -15.67 2.66
C LEU A 21 6.02 -15.13 1.83
N ASN A 22 7.24 -15.64 2.02
CA ASN A 22 8.40 -15.24 1.22
C ASN A 22 8.20 -15.60 -0.26
N LEU A 23 7.75 -16.82 -0.57
CA LEU A 23 7.46 -17.22 -1.94
C LEU A 23 6.35 -16.38 -2.57
N TRP A 24 5.29 -16.07 -1.83
CA TRP A 24 4.21 -15.20 -2.30
C TRP A 24 4.70 -13.78 -2.59
N ARG A 25 5.49 -13.20 -1.67
CA ARG A 25 6.10 -11.88 -1.82
C ARG A 25 6.96 -11.83 -3.09
N ASP A 26 7.88 -12.78 -3.23
CA ASP A 26 8.94 -12.70 -4.24
C ASP A 26 8.43 -13.09 -5.65
N HIS A 27 7.49 -14.02 -5.75
CA HIS A 27 6.98 -14.49 -7.05
C HIS A 27 5.69 -13.83 -7.51
N VAL A 28 4.85 -13.33 -6.59
CA VAL A 28 3.55 -12.73 -6.94
C VAL A 28 3.60 -11.22 -6.76
N ILE A 29 3.84 -10.72 -5.55
CA ILE A 29 3.75 -9.28 -5.27
C ILE A 29 4.87 -8.49 -5.95
N ARG A 30 6.11 -9.00 -5.92
CA ARG A 30 7.28 -8.38 -6.57
C ARG A 30 7.45 -8.76 -8.03
N SER A 31 6.49 -9.48 -8.61
CA SER A 31 6.47 -9.67 -10.06
C SER A 31 6.24 -8.32 -10.73
N SER A 32 7.13 -7.90 -11.64
CA SER A 32 7.13 -6.56 -12.24
C SER A 32 5.77 -6.13 -12.79
N LYS A 33 5.04 -7.06 -13.43
CA LYS A 33 3.70 -6.80 -13.98
C LYS A 33 2.63 -6.62 -12.91
N ILE A 34 2.73 -7.35 -11.81
CA ILE A 34 1.72 -7.37 -10.74
C ILE A 34 1.97 -6.19 -9.80
N GLN A 35 3.22 -5.97 -9.39
CA GLN A 35 3.60 -4.89 -8.47
C GLN A 35 3.11 -3.53 -8.97
N GLN A 36 3.49 -3.17 -10.20
CA GLN A 36 3.11 -1.88 -10.79
C GLN A 36 1.60 -1.75 -10.95
N ARG A 37 0.94 -2.82 -11.40
CA ARG A 37 -0.51 -2.82 -11.58
C ARG A 37 -1.24 -2.67 -10.25
N LEU A 38 -0.80 -3.38 -9.20
CA LEU A 38 -1.38 -3.30 -7.86
C LEU A 38 -1.22 -1.90 -7.30
N LEU A 39 -0.02 -1.33 -7.40
CA LEU A 39 0.27 0.03 -6.95
C LEU A 39 -0.62 1.06 -7.66
N ASN A 40 -0.70 1.00 -8.99
CA ASN A 40 -1.53 1.92 -9.77
C ASN A 40 -3.01 1.83 -9.40
N ILE A 41 -3.53 0.61 -9.17
CA ILE A 41 -4.92 0.43 -8.75
C ILE A 41 -5.15 1.03 -7.36
N LEU A 42 -4.24 0.83 -6.41
CA LEU A 42 -4.38 1.39 -5.06
C LEU A 42 -4.35 2.92 -5.08
N LEU A 43 -3.42 3.51 -5.84
CA LEU A 43 -3.32 4.97 -5.97
C LEU A 43 -4.55 5.56 -6.69
N ASP A 44 -5.06 4.90 -7.73
CA ASP A 44 -6.30 5.29 -8.42
C ASP A 44 -7.51 5.24 -7.48
N LEU A 45 -7.65 4.19 -6.67
CA LEU A 45 -8.72 4.10 -5.67
C LEU A 45 -8.63 5.21 -4.63
N ILE A 46 -7.44 5.55 -4.17
CA ILE A 46 -7.23 6.66 -3.21
C ILE A 46 -7.58 7.99 -3.86
N HIS A 47 -7.16 8.21 -5.11
CA HIS A 47 -7.48 9.43 -5.84
C HIS A 47 -9.00 9.60 -6.01
N LYS A 48 -9.68 8.53 -6.45
CA LYS A 48 -11.14 8.48 -6.58
C LYS A 48 -11.85 8.76 -5.27
N GLU A 49 -11.36 8.19 -4.17
CA GLU A 49 -11.92 8.49 -2.85
C GLU A 49 -11.77 9.97 -2.47
N ARG A 50 -10.62 10.59 -2.78
CA ARG A 50 -10.36 12.01 -2.50
C ARG A 50 -11.20 12.95 -3.36
N THR A 51 -11.52 12.57 -4.59
CA THR A 51 -12.40 13.34 -5.49
C THR A 51 -13.89 13.13 -5.19
N GLY A 52 -14.22 12.33 -4.16
CA GLY A 52 -15.59 12.13 -3.68
C GLY A 52 -16.30 10.91 -4.27
N GLU A 53 -15.61 10.05 -5.01
CA GLU A 53 -16.17 8.79 -5.49
C GLU A 53 -16.25 7.73 -4.37
N VAL A 54 -17.26 6.88 -4.44
CA VAL A 54 -17.43 5.78 -3.47
C VAL A 54 -16.57 4.60 -3.90
N ILE A 55 -15.58 4.26 -3.08
CA ILE A 55 -14.72 3.10 -3.28
C ILE A 55 -15.02 1.95 -2.30
N ASN A 56 -14.55 0.75 -2.63
CA ASN A 56 -14.60 -0.38 -1.71
C ASN A 56 -13.46 -0.29 -0.67
N ARG A 57 -13.73 0.41 0.45
CA ARG A 57 -12.80 0.52 1.59
C ARG A 57 -12.41 -0.83 2.20
N GLY A 58 -13.29 -1.83 2.12
CA GLY A 58 -13.02 -3.18 2.62
C GLY A 58 -11.92 -3.88 1.82
N LEU A 59 -12.00 -3.79 0.49
CA LEU A 59 -10.98 -4.32 -0.42
C LEU A 59 -9.62 -3.64 -0.17
N MET A 60 -9.59 -2.31 -0.11
CA MET A 60 -8.38 -1.54 0.19
C MET A 60 -7.73 -1.98 1.51
N ARG A 61 -8.53 -2.08 2.58
CA ARG A 61 -8.06 -2.53 3.89
C ARG A 61 -7.45 -3.93 3.84
N ASN A 62 -8.07 -4.86 3.12
CA ASN A 62 -7.58 -6.23 3.00
C ASN A 62 -6.26 -6.30 2.22
N ILE A 63 -6.12 -5.52 1.14
CA ILE A 63 -4.88 -5.45 0.37
C ILE A 63 -3.76 -4.83 1.21
N ILE A 64 -4.02 -3.71 1.88
CA ILE A 64 -3.04 -3.05 2.75
C ILE A 64 -2.59 -4.00 3.87
N LYS A 65 -3.55 -4.68 4.52
CA LYS A 65 -3.23 -5.68 5.56
C LYS A 65 -2.34 -6.79 5.02
N MET A 66 -2.63 -7.33 3.84
CA MET A 66 -1.79 -8.34 3.20
C MET A 66 -0.37 -7.80 2.94
N LEU A 67 -0.20 -6.56 2.47
CA LEU A 67 1.13 -5.97 2.28
C LEU A 67 1.90 -5.82 3.60
N THR A 68 1.21 -5.46 4.69
CA THR A 68 1.80 -5.43 6.04
C THR A 68 2.21 -6.83 6.52
N ASP A 69 1.37 -7.84 6.30
CA ASP A 69 1.62 -9.22 6.72
C ASP A 69 2.81 -9.86 5.97
N LEU A 70 3.11 -9.40 4.75
CA LEU A 70 4.27 -9.86 3.96
C LEU A 70 5.60 -9.24 4.40
N GLY A 71 5.55 -8.24 5.27
CA GLY A 71 6.70 -7.65 5.93
C GLY A 71 6.79 -6.13 5.79
N PRO A 72 7.50 -5.47 6.72
CA PRO A 72 7.58 -4.01 6.77
C PRO A 72 8.21 -3.41 5.52
N SER A 73 9.19 -4.09 4.91
CA SER A 73 9.82 -3.61 3.68
C SER A 73 8.87 -3.59 2.49
N VAL A 74 7.90 -4.50 2.43
CA VAL A 74 6.91 -4.55 1.33
C VAL A 74 5.98 -3.35 1.43
N TYR A 75 5.39 -3.12 2.61
CA TYR A 75 4.49 -1.99 2.79
C TYR A 75 5.20 -0.64 2.60
N GLN A 76 6.36 -0.46 3.23
CA GLN A 76 7.07 0.82 3.23
C GLN A 76 7.63 1.19 1.85
N GLU A 77 8.33 0.26 1.21
CA GLU A 77 9.01 0.51 -0.07
C GLU A 77 8.04 0.44 -1.25
N ASP A 78 7.17 -0.57 -1.29
CA ASP A 78 6.36 -0.85 -2.48
C ASP A 78 5.06 -0.03 -2.53
N PHE A 79 4.58 0.50 -1.39
CA PHE A 79 3.32 1.24 -1.30
C PHE A 79 3.42 2.61 -0.62
N GLU A 80 3.94 2.67 0.60
CA GLU A 80 3.88 3.89 1.43
C GLU A 80 4.66 5.05 0.82
N LYS A 81 5.88 4.81 0.33
CA LYS A 81 6.68 5.85 -0.34
C LYS A 81 5.96 6.45 -1.56
N PRO A 82 5.55 5.67 -2.58
CA PRO A 82 4.78 6.22 -3.70
C PRO A 82 3.47 6.89 -3.27
N PHE A 83 2.78 6.34 -2.27
CA PHE A 83 1.54 6.93 -1.76
C PHE A 83 1.78 8.31 -1.16
N LEU A 84 2.83 8.49 -0.36
CA LEU A 84 3.15 9.78 0.26
C LEU A 84 3.57 10.81 -0.78
N GLU A 85 4.36 10.41 -1.79
CA GLU A 85 4.75 11.29 -2.91
C GLU A 85 3.52 11.82 -3.65
N VAL A 86 2.66 10.93 -4.14
CA VAL A 86 1.43 11.31 -4.86
C VAL A 86 0.48 12.13 -3.97
N SER A 87 0.40 11.80 -2.68
CA SER A 87 -0.43 12.56 -1.74
C SER A 87 0.11 13.97 -1.48
N ALA A 88 1.43 14.12 -1.36
CA ALA A 88 2.06 15.43 -1.19
C ALA A 88 1.79 16.32 -2.41
N ASP A 89 1.87 15.76 -3.62
CA ASP A 89 1.58 16.48 -4.85
C ASP A 89 0.09 16.85 -4.97
N PHE A 90 -0.81 15.94 -4.60
CA PHE A 90 -2.25 16.20 -4.54
C PHE A 90 -2.57 17.38 -3.62
N TYR A 91 -2.12 17.33 -2.36
CA TYR A 91 -2.40 18.39 -1.39
C TYR A 91 -1.67 19.70 -1.72
N ARG A 92 -0.52 19.65 -2.37
CA ARG A 92 0.14 20.85 -2.89
C ARG A 92 -0.75 21.54 -3.93
N ALA A 93 -1.25 20.80 -4.92
CA ALA A 93 -2.13 21.35 -5.95
C ALA A 93 -3.43 21.90 -5.34
N GLU A 94 -4.10 21.10 -4.49
CA GLU A 94 -5.32 21.48 -3.80
C GLU A 94 -5.12 22.75 -2.96
N SER A 95 -3.99 22.87 -2.25
CA SER A 95 -3.70 24.09 -1.48
C SER A 95 -3.55 25.35 -2.34
N GLN A 96 -2.96 25.25 -3.54
CA GLN A 96 -2.83 26.39 -4.44
C GLN A 96 -4.18 26.81 -4.98
N GLU A 97 -5.01 25.86 -5.41
CA GLU A 97 -6.38 26.13 -5.85
C GLU A 97 -7.22 26.77 -4.75
N PHE A 98 -7.10 26.28 -3.50
CA PHE A 98 -7.77 26.91 -2.37
C PHE A 98 -7.28 28.32 -2.12
N ILE A 99 -5.99 28.62 -2.19
CA ILE A 99 -5.48 29.99 -1.98
C ILE A 99 -6.00 30.93 -3.07
N GLU A 100 -5.98 30.51 -4.33
CA GLU A 100 -6.46 31.32 -5.47
C GLU A 100 -7.98 31.52 -5.46
N CYS A 101 -8.74 30.49 -5.11
CA CYS A 101 -10.20 30.55 -5.08
C CYS A 101 -10.75 31.18 -3.78
N SER A 102 -9.98 31.09 -2.69
CA SER A 102 -10.30 31.69 -1.40
C SER A 102 -9.65 33.06 -1.21
N ASP A 103 -9.43 33.81 -2.30
CA ASP A 103 -9.28 35.26 -2.21
C ASP A 103 -10.49 35.80 -1.45
N CYS A 104 -10.22 36.02 -0.18
CA CYS A 104 -11.06 36.52 0.87
C CYS A 104 -12.04 37.53 0.27
N VAL A 105 -13.33 37.24 0.40
CA VAL A 105 -14.41 38.20 0.17
C VAL A 105 -14.01 39.52 0.82
N ARG A 106 -13.61 40.46 -0.03
CA ARG A 106 -13.77 41.92 0.11
C ARG A 106 -13.90 42.40 1.54
N ILE A 107 -12.77 42.59 2.21
CA ILE A 107 -12.68 43.64 3.23
C ILE A 107 -12.21 44.90 2.49
N THR A 108 -13.13 45.52 1.75
CA THR A 108 -13.03 46.92 1.30
C THR A 108 -14.38 47.56 1.52
#